data_AF-A0A7S0ZW51-F1
#
_entry.id   AF-A0A7S0ZW51-F1
#
_cell.length_a   1.000
_cell.length_b   1.000
_cell.length_c   1.000
_cell.angle_alpha   90.00
_cell.angle_beta   90.00
_cell.angle_gamma   90.00
#
_symmetry.space_group_name_H-M   'P 1'
#
loop_
_entity.id
_entity.type
_entity.pdbx_description
1 polymer ?
#
loop_
_entity_poly.entity_id
_entity_poly.type
_entity_poly.pdbx_seq_one_letter_code
_entity_poly.pdbx_strand_id
1 'polypeptide(L)'
;IAYSRTEGQQLWTSLLEKAYAKAHGSYKAISGGEIAEAFLDLTGCPTESIDFDEPGFDPQELWHRMVSFKEQGLPMGCATAGNPELREVGLCGNHAYSVLDVREVFDV
;
A
#
# COMPACT_ATOMS: atom_id res chain seq x y z
N ILE A 1 13.71 5.79 -11.29
CA ILE A 1 13.74 4.99 -10.05
C ILE A 1 14.04 5.91 -8.90
N ALA A 2 13.12 5.99 -7.93
CA ALA A 2 13.34 6.70 -6.68
C ALA A 2 13.74 5.67 -5.62
N TYR A 3 14.61 6.06 -4.69
CA TYR A 3 15.06 5.20 -3.58
C TYR A 3 14.56 5.78 -2.26
N SER A 4 14.35 4.91 -1.28
CA SER A 4 13.87 5.28 0.04
C SER A 4 14.88 6.19 0.74
N ARG A 5 14.44 7.40 1.12
CA ARG A 5 15.24 8.39 1.87
C ARG A 5 14.39 8.92 3.02
N THR A 6 15.03 9.05 4.18
CA THR A 6 14.45 9.67 5.38
C THR A 6 15.21 10.93 5.79
N GLU A 7 14.50 11.89 6.36
CA GLU A 7 15.08 13.09 6.96
C GLU A 7 15.82 12.78 8.26
N GLY A 8 16.77 13.63 8.65
CA GLY A 8 17.42 13.55 9.96
C GLY A 8 18.44 12.43 10.15
N GLN A 9 19.18 12.05 9.09
CA GLN A 9 20.24 11.01 9.14
C GLN A 9 19.76 9.62 9.58
N GLN A 10 18.46 9.34 9.44
CA GLN A 10 17.93 8.00 9.62
C GLN A 10 18.27 7.14 8.40
N LEU A 11 18.85 5.96 8.61
CA LEU A 11 19.26 5.05 7.52
C LEU A 11 18.42 3.78 7.43
N TRP A 12 17.49 3.57 8.37
CA TRP A 12 16.78 2.30 8.49
C TRP A 12 15.94 1.97 7.25
N THR A 13 15.29 2.95 6.64
CA THR A 13 14.49 2.78 5.41
C THR A 13 15.37 2.37 4.23
N SER A 14 16.47 3.09 4.01
CA SER A 14 17.41 2.79 2.93
C SER A 14 18.10 1.43 3.10
N LEU A 15 18.42 1.04 4.34
CA LEU A 15 19.00 -0.27 4.64
C LEU A 15 18.00 -1.40 4.46
N LEU A 16 16.74 -1.19 4.88
CA LEU A 16 15.65 -2.14 4.68
C LEU A 16 15.39 -2.37 3.18
N GLU A 17 15.26 -1.29 2.41
CA GLU A 17 15.08 -1.35 0.95
C GLU A 17 16.26 -2.07 0.28
N LYS A 18 17.49 -1.84 0.73
CA LYS A 18 18.67 -2.55 0.21
C LYS A 18 18.63 -4.05 0.51
N ALA A 19 18.23 -4.43 1.72
CA ALA A 19 18.10 -5.83 2.10
C ALA A 19 17.01 -6.52 1.27
N TYR A 20 15.88 -5.85 1.09
CA TYR A 20 14.79 -6.30 0.23
C TYR A 20 15.26 -6.45 -1.23
N ALA A 21 15.86 -5.41 -1.81
CA ALA A 21 16.45 -5.46 -3.15
C ALA A 21 17.48 -6.61 -3.31
N LYS A 22 18.27 -6.90 -2.28
CA LYS A 22 19.23 -8.01 -2.31
C LYS A 22 18.54 -9.37 -2.33
N ALA A 23 17.48 -9.56 -1.56
CA ALA A 23 16.70 -10.80 -1.55
C ALA A 23 16.04 -11.07 -2.91
N HIS A 24 15.56 -10.01 -3.58
CA HIS A 24 14.96 -10.08 -4.92
C HIS A 24 15.99 -9.89 -6.06
N GLY A 25 17.28 -9.90 -5.76
CA GLY A 25 18.39 -9.88 -6.71
C GLY A 25 18.89 -8.50 -7.17
N SER A 26 18.04 -7.47 -7.25
CA SER A 26 18.49 -6.08 -7.49
C SER A 26 17.44 -5.03 -7.16
N TYR A 27 17.85 -3.76 -7.06
CA TYR A 27 16.90 -2.63 -6.95
C TYR A 27 15.95 -2.51 -8.15
N LYS A 28 16.37 -2.97 -9.33
CA LYS A 28 15.51 -2.97 -10.51
C LYS A 28 14.41 -4.02 -10.39
N ALA A 29 14.67 -5.14 -9.70
CA ALA A 29 13.71 -6.21 -9.52
C ALA A 29 12.53 -5.82 -8.62
N ILE A 30 12.76 -4.93 -7.64
CA ILE A 30 11.72 -4.43 -6.73
C ILE A 30 10.99 -3.19 -7.26
N SER A 31 11.33 -2.73 -8.48
CA SER A 31 10.73 -1.53 -9.07
C SER A 31 9.39 -1.87 -9.72
N GLY A 32 8.30 -1.34 -9.17
CA GLY A 32 6.94 -1.54 -9.71
C GLY A 32 6.26 -2.83 -9.26
N GLY A 33 6.71 -3.42 -8.15
CA GLY A 33 6.05 -4.58 -7.53
C GLY A 33 4.70 -4.24 -6.91
N GLU A 34 3.98 -5.27 -6.48
CA GLU A 34 2.64 -5.12 -5.89
C GLU A 34 2.68 -4.99 -4.36
N ILE A 35 1.73 -4.23 -3.80
CA ILE A 35 1.60 -4.01 -2.35
C ILE A 35 1.40 -5.34 -1.62
N ALA A 36 0.60 -6.25 -2.19
CA ALA A 36 0.30 -7.55 -1.60
C ALA A 36 1.56 -8.41 -1.46
N GLU A 37 2.41 -8.46 -2.49
CA GLU A 37 3.70 -9.18 -2.41
C GLU A 37 4.59 -8.61 -1.31
N ALA A 38 4.70 -7.28 -1.23
CA ALA A 38 5.49 -6.64 -0.20
C ALA A 38 4.97 -6.94 1.22
N PHE A 39 3.65 -6.96 1.43
CA PHE A 39 3.07 -7.34 2.73
C PHE A 39 3.31 -8.80 3.07
N LEU A 40 3.20 -9.71 2.10
CA LEU A 40 3.50 -11.13 2.30
C LEU A 40 4.96 -11.32 2.71
N ASP A 41 5.89 -10.68 2.01
CA ASP A 41 7.33 -10.81 2.29
C ASP A 41 7.72 -10.20 3.65
N LEU A 42 7.11 -9.08 4.03
CA LEU A 42 7.45 -8.35 5.25
C LEU A 42 6.77 -8.92 6.51
N THR A 43 5.58 -9.51 6.36
CA THR A 43 4.80 -10.02 7.51
C THR A 43 4.79 -11.54 7.61
N GLY A 44 4.98 -12.25 6.49
CA GLY A 44 4.79 -13.69 6.38
C GLY A 44 3.33 -14.14 6.42
N CYS A 45 2.38 -13.20 6.50
CA CYS A 45 0.95 -13.49 6.55
C CYS A 45 0.34 -13.53 5.14
N PRO A 46 -0.72 -14.34 4.92
CA PRO A 46 -1.50 -14.28 3.69
C PRO A 46 -2.05 -12.87 3.44
N THR A 47 -2.02 -12.45 2.19
CA THR A 47 -2.48 -11.13 1.76
C THR A 47 -3.66 -11.27 0.81
N GLU A 48 -4.54 -10.28 0.82
CA GLU A 48 -5.69 -10.21 -0.09
C GLU A 48 -5.69 -8.87 -0.82
N SER A 49 -5.98 -8.92 -2.11
CA SER A 49 -6.18 -7.74 -2.96
C SER A 49 -7.65 -7.66 -3.32
N ILE A 50 -8.24 -6.47 -3.20
CA ILE A 50 -9.64 -6.20 -3.55
C ILE A 50 -9.64 -5.26 -4.75
N ASP A 51 -10.24 -5.70 -5.85
CA ASP A 51 -10.42 -4.88 -7.04
C ASP A 51 -11.79 -4.18 -7.00
N PHE A 52 -11.79 -2.87 -7.23
CA PHE A 52 -13.01 -2.06 -7.23
C PHE A 52 -13.84 -2.25 -8.50
N ASP A 53 -13.23 -2.75 -9.58
CA ASP A 53 -13.91 -2.99 -10.86
C ASP A 53 -14.49 -4.42 -10.96
N GLU A 54 -14.34 -5.24 -9.92
CA GLU A 54 -14.80 -6.63 -9.94
C GLU A 54 -16.34 -6.74 -9.92
N PRO A 55 -16.95 -7.61 -10.76
CA PRO A 55 -18.39 -7.83 -10.74
C PRO A 55 -18.86 -8.35 -9.38
N GLY A 56 -19.63 -7.55 -8.66
CA GLY A 56 -20.11 -7.88 -7.30
C GLY A 56 -19.38 -7.14 -6.19
N PHE A 57 -18.52 -6.17 -6.52
CA PHE A 57 -17.97 -5.24 -5.54
C PHE A 57 -19.09 -4.53 -4.75
N ASP A 58 -19.05 -4.68 -3.43
CA ASP A 58 -19.95 -3.99 -2.50
C ASP A 58 -19.13 -3.05 -1.60
N PRO A 59 -19.30 -1.72 -1.74
CA PRO A 59 -18.61 -0.74 -0.89
C PRO A 59 -18.91 -0.90 0.61
N GLN A 60 -20.12 -1.35 0.99
CA GLN A 60 -20.48 -1.52 2.39
C GLN A 60 -19.75 -2.71 3.02
N GLU A 61 -19.66 -3.81 2.27
CA GLU A 61 -18.89 -4.97 2.69
C GLU A 61 -17.40 -4.63 2.80
N LEU A 62 -16.83 -3.92 1.82
CA LEU A 62 -15.46 -3.44 1.90
C LEU A 62 -15.25 -2.60 3.17
N TRP A 63 -16.17 -1.68 3.47
CA TRP A 63 -16.05 -0.84 4.66
C TRP A 63 -15.99 -1.66 5.95
N HIS A 64 -16.92 -2.60 6.14
CA HIS A 64 -16.91 -3.49 7.31
C HIS A 64 -15.61 -4.29 7.42
N ARG A 65 -15.11 -4.78 6.29
CA ARG A 65 -13.83 -5.51 6.24
C ARG A 65 -12.65 -4.62 6.61
N MET A 66 -12.58 -3.39 6.10
CA MET A 66 -11.52 -2.43 6.43
C MET A 66 -11.52 -2.08 7.92
N VAL A 67 -12.70 -1.88 8.52
CA VAL A 67 -12.82 -1.66 9.97
C VAL A 67 -12.30 -2.89 10.74
N SER A 68 -12.71 -4.10 10.35
CA SER A 68 -12.25 -5.34 10.98
C SER A 68 -10.74 -5.55 10.85
N PHE A 69 -10.15 -5.27 9.69
CA PHE A 69 -8.70 -5.37 9.47
C PHE A 69 -7.92 -4.39 10.33
N LYS A 70 -8.43 -3.17 10.48
CA LYS A 70 -7.87 -2.16 11.36
C LYS A 70 -7.92 -2.60 12.83
N GLU A 71 -9.04 -3.18 13.29
CA GLU A 71 -9.15 -3.72 14.66
C GLU A 71 -8.17 -4.86 14.94
N GLN A 72 -7.85 -5.65 13.91
CA GLN A 72 -6.85 -6.71 13.97
C GLN A 72 -5.39 -6.21 13.84
N GLY A 73 -5.20 -4.91 13.55
CA GLY A 73 -3.87 -4.32 13.35
C GLY A 73 -3.18 -4.77 12.06
N LEU A 74 -3.95 -5.17 11.04
CA LEU A 74 -3.42 -5.58 9.75
C LEU A 74 -3.00 -4.36 8.91
N PRO A 75 -1.84 -4.39 8.22
CA PRO A 75 -1.45 -3.32 7.32
C PRO A 75 -2.36 -3.30 6.09
N MET A 76 -2.72 -2.10 5.64
CA MET A 76 -3.56 -1.89 4.47
C MET A 76 -2.91 -0.89 3.54
N GLY A 77 -3.09 -1.10 2.24
CA GLY A 77 -2.60 -0.21 1.19
C GLY A 77 -3.55 -0.22 0.00
N CYS A 78 -3.51 0.85 -0.78
CA CYS A 78 -4.26 0.97 -2.01
C CYS A 78 -3.36 1.55 -3.10
N ALA A 79 -3.73 1.34 -4.36
CA ALA A 79 -2.99 1.87 -5.48
C ALA A 79 -3.93 2.57 -6.45
N THR A 80 -3.40 3.55 -7.17
CA THR A 80 -4.11 4.24 -8.23
C THR A 80 -3.74 3.66 -9.59
N ALA A 81 -4.74 3.55 -10.46
CA ALA A 81 -4.49 3.31 -11.88
C ALA A 81 -3.76 4.51 -12.52
N GLY A 82 -3.18 4.30 -13.70
CA GLY A 82 -2.48 5.32 -14.47
C GLY A 82 -3.39 6.35 -15.15
N ASN A 83 -4.33 6.96 -14.42
CA ASN A 83 -5.21 8.00 -14.95
C ASN A 83 -4.59 9.41 -14.74
N PRO A 84 -4.32 10.19 -15.81
CA PRO A 84 -3.80 11.56 -15.71
C PRO A 84 -4.68 12.53 -14.91
N GLU A 85 -6.01 12.33 -14.92
CA GLU A 85 -6.99 13.20 -14.26
C GLU A 85 -6.86 13.17 -12.72
N LEU A 86 -6.27 12.11 -12.16
CA LEU A 86 -6.03 11.98 -10.72
C LEU A 86 -5.18 13.13 -10.16
N ARG A 87 -4.34 13.75 -10.99
CA ARG A 87 -3.52 14.89 -10.57
C ARG A 87 -4.36 16.12 -10.23
N GLU A 88 -5.54 16.26 -10.81
CA GLU A 88 -6.43 17.40 -10.54
C GLU A 88 -6.98 17.36 -9.10
N VAL A 89 -7.14 16.16 -8.55
CA VAL A 89 -7.55 15.94 -7.15
C VAL A 89 -6.35 15.75 -6.21
N GLY A 90 -5.12 15.95 -6.70
CA GLY A 90 -3.89 15.82 -5.92
C GLY A 90 -3.35 14.40 -5.74
N LEU A 91 -3.92 13.41 -6.43
CA LEU A 91 -3.44 12.03 -6.43
C LEU A 91 -2.43 11.78 -7.55
N CYS A 92 -1.43 10.96 -7.27
CA CYS A 92 -0.48 10.48 -8.27
C CYS A 92 -1.04 9.20 -8.90
N GLY A 93 -1.09 9.12 -10.23
CA GLY A 93 -1.40 7.88 -10.95
C GLY A 93 -0.23 6.89 -10.91
N ASN A 94 -0.54 5.59 -10.99
CA ASN A 94 0.43 4.49 -10.81
C ASN A 94 1.23 4.62 -9.51
N HIS A 95 0.55 4.95 -8.41
CA HIS A 95 1.16 5.16 -7.11
C HIS A 95 0.48 4.35 -6.01
N ALA A 96 1.30 3.78 -5.12
CA ALA A 96 0.86 3.06 -3.95
C ALA A 96 0.75 4.02 -2.76
N TYR A 97 -0.36 3.93 -2.03
CA TYR A 97 -0.64 4.68 -0.82
C TYR A 97 -0.86 3.73 0.35
N SER A 98 -0.40 4.10 1.54
CA SER A 98 -0.66 3.36 2.77
C SER A 98 -1.92 3.88 3.44
N VAL A 99 -2.83 2.97 3.81
CA VAL A 99 -4.00 3.31 4.62
C VAL A 99 -3.58 3.27 6.08
N LEU A 100 -3.47 4.44 6.70
CA LEU A 100 -2.94 4.57 8.06
C LEU A 100 -4.00 4.38 9.15
N ASP A 101 -5.25 4.74 8.87
CA ASP A 101 -6.35 4.62 9.83
C ASP A 101 -7.69 4.49 9.10
N VAL A 102 -8.64 3.82 9.74
CA VAL A 102 -10.02 3.64 9.31
C VAL A 102 -10.92 3.92 10.50
N ARG A 103 -11.81 4.89 10.34
CA ARG A 103 -12.71 5.36 11.41
C ARG A 103 -14.03 5.86 10.85
N GLU A 104 -15.10 5.54 11.56
CA GLU A 104 -16.40 6.19 11.37
C GLU A 104 -16.40 7.53 12.09
N VAL A 105 -16.85 8.57 11.39
CA VAL A 105 -16.97 9.92 11.93
C VAL A 105 -18.44 10.29 11.90
N PHE A 106 -18.99 10.56 13.08
CA PHE A 106 -20.34 11.10 13.22
C PHE A 106 -20.21 12.61 13.32
N ASP A 107 -20.88 13.34 12.42
CA ASP A 107 -21.01 14.79 12.57
C ASP A 107 -21.88 15.07 13.81
N VAL A 108 -21.35 15.87 14.74
CA VAL A 108 -22.03 16.33 15.97
C VAL A 108 -22.44 17.77 15.80
#